data_AF-A0AAD5DVJ0-F1
#
_entry.id   AF-A0AAD5DVJ0-F1
#
_cell.length_a   1.000
_cell.length_b   1.000
_cell.length_c   1.000
_cell.angle_alpha   90.00
_cell.angle_beta   90.00
_cell.angle_gamma   90.00
#
_symmetry.space_group_name_H-M   'P 1'
#
loop_
_entity.id
_entity.type
_entity.pdbx_description
1 polymer ?
#
loop_
_entity_poly.entity_id
_entity_poly.type
_entity_poly.pdbx_seq_one_letter_code
_entity_poly.pdbx_strand_id
1 'polypeptide(L)'
;MDLNVVDPRLAAGRGEEYRAGALRDRQAALLALEAAEGDGDFRLPLSHRYEENVDLESTEVATIDTAIPESNVGYQLLQRMGWRPGGGLGREQQGITEPVRLDASDNGVRIGLGRQEVERQYTAAEFIERRALEAEAERQSKIREEVKYELRMFYCQVCHKQYQAAHEMEEHLSSYDHHHRKRLAETRAMLAERTKKERSKKERKRQEREMARMAAQ
;
A
#
# COMPACT_ATOMS: atom_id res chain seq x y z
N MET A 1 40.47 16.13 -12.55
CA MET A 1 39.69 15.60 -13.67
C MET A 1 38.24 15.60 -13.21
N ASP A 2 37.62 16.77 -13.25
CA ASP A 2 36.27 16.97 -12.72
C ASP A 2 35.29 16.60 -13.82
N LEU A 3 34.72 15.40 -13.72
CA LEU A 3 33.71 14.92 -14.65
C LEU A 3 32.40 15.62 -14.34
N ASN A 4 32.19 16.76 -14.99
CA ASN A 4 30.92 17.47 -14.98
C ASN A 4 29.91 16.65 -15.81
N VAL A 5 29.08 15.85 -15.13
CA VAL A 5 28.02 15.07 -15.77
C VAL A 5 26.89 16.04 -16.17
N VAL A 6 26.92 16.50 -17.41
CA VAL A 6 25.82 17.29 -17.99
C VAL A 6 24.80 16.31 -18.58
N ASP A 7 23.65 16.19 -17.92
CA ASP A 7 22.55 15.31 -18.34
C ASP A 7 21.89 15.86 -19.63
N PRO A 8 21.86 15.10 -20.75
CA PRO A 8 21.35 15.57 -22.04
C PRO A 8 19.87 15.99 -22.04
N ARG A 9 19.07 15.53 -21.05
CA ARG A 9 17.67 15.96 -20.92
C ARG A 9 17.52 17.41 -20.47
N LEU A 10 18.54 17.97 -19.81
CA LEU A 10 18.59 19.38 -19.40
C LEU A 10 19.10 20.29 -20.52
N ALA A 11 19.62 19.72 -21.63
CA ALA A 11 20.16 20.48 -22.77
C ALA A 11 19.08 20.98 -23.74
N ALA A 12 17.87 20.44 -23.70
CA ALA A 12 16.73 21.03 -24.38
C ALA A 12 16.28 22.26 -23.60
N GLY A 13 16.91 23.40 -23.88
CA GLY A 13 16.55 24.66 -23.26
C GLY A 13 15.06 24.90 -23.42
N ARG A 14 14.30 24.92 -22.31
CA ARG A 14 13.06 25.68 -22.26
C ARG A 14 13.46 27.09 -22.70
N GLY A 15 12.82 27.60 -23.76
CA GLY A 15 13.20 28.85 -24.45
C GLY A 15 13.56 29.98 -23.48
N GLU A 16 14.28 31.01 -23.96
CA GLU A 16 14.82 32.07 -23.08
C GLU A 16 13.76 32.71 -22.17
N GLU A 17 12.50 32.68 -22.59
CA GLU A 17 11.28 33.04 -21.86
C GLU A 17 11.04 32.30 -20.52
N TYR A 18 11.65 31.13 -20.30
CA TYR A 18 11.54 30.34 -19.07
C TYR A 18 12.78 30.45 -18.16
N ARG A 19 13.74 31.32 -18.50
CA ARG A 19 14.83 31.64 -17.58
C ARG A 19 14.30 32.38 -16.36
N ALA A 20 14.92 32.15 -15.21
CA ALA A 20 14.54 32.78 -13.95
C ALA A 20 14.51 34.32 -14.03
N GLY A 21 15.38 34.94 -14.84
CA GLY A 21 15.34 36.37 -15.13
C GLY A 21 14.09 36.78 -15.91
N ALA A 22 13.82 36.13 -17.05
CA ALA A 22 12.65 36.43 -17.89
C ALA A 22 11.31 36.24 -17.16
N LEU A 23 11.21 35.23 -16.29
CA LEU A 23 10.03 35.03 -15.45
C LEU A 23 9.86 36.14 -14.41
N ARG A 24 10.96 36.63 -13.82
CA ARG A 24 10.93 37.77 -12.89
C ARG A 24 10.54 39.05 -13.60
N ASP A 25 11.07 39.29 -14.79
CA ASP A 25 10.72 40.47 -15.61
C ASP A 25 9.26 40.43 -16.04
N ARG A 26 8.76 39.25 -16.44
CA ARG A 26 7.34 39.03 -16.76
C ARG A 26 6.44 39.22 -15.55
N GLN A 27 6.85 38.73 -14.38
CA GLN A 27 6.14 38.93 -13.13
C GLN A 27 6.13 40.41 -12.72
N ALA A 28 7.24 41.13 -12.89
CA ALA A 28 7.33 42.56 -12.65
C ALA A 28 6.44 43.37 -13.60
N ALA A 29 6.37 42.97 -14.89
CA ALA A 29 5.48 43.59 -15.85
C ALA A 29 3.99 43.39 -15.50
N LEU A 30 3.59 42.21 -15.03
CA LEU A 30 2.23 41.95 -14.54
C LEU A 30 1.90 42.79 -13.30
N LEU A 31 2.81 42.87 -12.34
CA LEU A 31 2.65 43.72 -11.16
C LEU A 31 2.58 45.21 -11.51
N ALA A 32 3.33 45.66 -12.52
CA ALA A 32 3.28 47.04 -12.99
C ALA A 32 1.97 47.37 -13.71
N LEU A 33 1.38 46.41 -14.43
CA LEU A 33 0.04 46.55 -15.01
C LEU A 33 -1.03 46.59 -13.92
N GLU A 34 -0.96 45.69 -12.93
CA GLU A 34 -1.87 45.70 -11.76
C GLU A 34 -1.75 46.99 -10.94
N ALA A 35 -0.56 47.57 -10.84
CA ALA A 35 -0.35 48.87 -10.18
C ALA A 35 -0.80 50.07 -11.04
N ALA A 36 -0.90 49.91 -12.36
CA ALA A 36 -1.36 50.95 -13.28
C ALA A 36 -2.90 50.97 -13.46
N GLU A 37 -3.57 49.85 -13.16
CA GLU A 37 -5.03 49.77 -13.06
C GLU A 37 -5.50 50.41 -11.74
N GLY A 38 -5.49 51.74 -11.72
CA GLY A 38 -5.87 52.52 -10.55
C GLY A 38 -7.31 52.26 -10.08
N ASP A 39 -7.46 52.04 -8.77
CA ASP A 39 -8.58 52.31 -7.83
C ASP A 39 -10.06 52.25 -8.31
N GLY A 40 -10.36 51.66 -9.47
CA GLY A 40 -11.68 51.71 -10.12
C GLY A 40 -12.45 50.40 -10.16
N ASP A 41 -11.79 49.28 -9.87
CA ASP A 41 -12.46 47.97 -9.84
C ASP A 41 -13.12 47.74 -8.49
N PHE A 42 -14.45 47.59 -8.50
CA PHE A 42 -15.23 47.21 -7.32
C PHE A 42 -14.72 45.86 -6.79
N ARG A 43 -13.80 45.91 -5.83
CA ARG A 43 -13.30 44.76 -5.09
C ARG A 43 -13.96 44.74 -3.72
N LEU A 44 -14.79 43.73 -3.50
CA LEU A 44 -15.30 43.45 -2.16
C LEU A 44 -14.11 43.12 -1.25
N PRO A 45 -14.08 43.63 0.00
CA PRO A 45 -13.05 43.28 0.96
C PRO A 45 -12.89 41.78 1.08
N LEU A 46 -11.67 41.29 1.27
CA LEU A 46 -11.38 39.85 1.41
C LEU A 46 -12.16 39.18 2.56
N SER A 47 -12.63 39.98 3.53
CA SER A 47 -13.47 39.55 4.65
C SER A 47 -14.98 39.58 4.38
N HIS A 48 -15.41 40.03 3.20
CA HIS A 48 -16.83 40.07 2.85
C HIS A 48 -17.31 38.66 2.53
N ARG A 49 -17.99 38.05 3.50
CA ARG A 49 -18.79 36.86 3.28
C ARG A 49 -20.11 37.32 2.65
N TYR A 50 -20.48 36.71 1.53
CA TYR A 50 -21.82 36.88 0.98
C TYR A 50 -22.82 36.44 2.04
N GLU A 51 -23.72 37.33 2.46
CA GLU A 51 -24.92 36.93 3.20
C GLU A 51 -25.75 36.11 2.21
N GLU A 52 -25.94 34.82 2.49
CA GLU A 52 -26.75 33.96 1.64
C GLU A 52 -28.18 34.51 1.63
N ASN A 53 -28.70 34.87 0.45
CA ASN A 53 -30.05 35.45 0.30
C ASN A 53 -31.18 34.45 0.61
N VAL A 54 -30.87 33.29 1.17
CA VAL A 54 -31.78 32.18 1.44
C VAL A 54 -31.43 31.60 2.79
N ASP A 55 -32.39 31.62 3.72
CA ASP A 55 -32.26 30.99 5.03
C ASP A 55 -32.25 29.45 4.86
N LEU A 56 -31.07 28.88 4.69
CA LEU A 56 -30.86 27.44 4.54
C LEU A 56 -31.36 26.65 5.77
N GLU A 57 -31.37 27.26 6.95
CA GLU A 57 -31.79 26.62 8.20
C GLU A 57 -33.31 26.37 8.29
N SER A 58 -34.11 27.22 7.65
CA SER A 58 -35.58 27.10 7.64
C SER A 58 -36.14 26.40 6.40
N THR A 59 -35.29 26.17 5.40
CA THR A 59 -35.71 25.59 4.12
C THR A 59 -35.76 24.07 4.23
N GLU A 60 -36.97 23.50 4.16
CA GLU A 60 -37.14 22.04 4.09
C GLU A 60 -36.57 21.49 2.77
N VAL A 61 -35.53 20.68 2.86
CA VAL A 61 -34.93 20.01 1.70
C VAL A 61 -35.61 18.66 1.50
N ALA A 62 -36.12 18.41 0.29
CA ALA A 62 -36.68 17.11 -0.07
C ALA A 62 -35.57 16.04 -0.06
N THR A 63 -35.71 15.02 0.78
CA THR A 63 -34.79 13.87 0.79
C THR A 63 -35.40 12.69 0.02
N ILE A 64 -34.54 11.81 -0.52
CA ILE A 64 -34.97 10.62 -1.29
C ILE A 64 -35.77 9.65 -0.41
N ASP A 65 -35.49 9.61 0.89
CA ASP A 65 -36.06 8.62 1.81
C ASP A 65 -37.37 9.09 2.49
N THR A 66 -37.67 10.39 2.48
CA THR A 66 -38.88 10.95 3.09
C THR A 66 -39.91 11.35 2.05
N ALA A 67 -41.15 10.84 2.18
CA ALA A 67 -42.26 11.26 1.34
C ALA A 67 -42.58 12.75 1.53
N ILE A 68 -42.99 13.42 0.44
CA ILE A 68 -43.39 14.83 0.46
C ILE A 68 -44.67 14.98 1.31
N PRO A 69 -44.73 15.93 2.26
CA PRO A 69 -45.89 16.11 3.12
C PRO A 69 -47.11 16.66 2.35
N GLU A 70 -48.31 16.41 2.88
CA GLU A 70 -49.56 16.86 2.25
C GLU A 70 -49.76 18.39 2.26
N SER A 71 -49.02 19.08 3.12
CA SER A 71 -48.95 20.55 3.17
C SER A 71 -48.27 21.16 1.94
N ASN A 72 -47.49 20.36 1.20
CA ASN A 72 -46.76 20.84 0.04
C ASN A 72 -47.73 21.16 -1.11
N VAL A 73 -47.59 22.35 -1.69
CA VAL A 73 -48.40 22.82 -2.82
C VAL A 73 -48.33 21.85 -4.01
N GLY A 74 -47.16 21.27 -4.28
CA GLY A 74 -46.96 20.30 -5.35
C GLY A 74 -47.75 19.00 -5.13
N TYR A 75 -47.81 18.52 -3.89
CA TYR A 75 -48.59 17.35 -3.53
C TYR A 75 -50.10 17.60 -3.73
N GLN A 76 -50.60 18.76 -3.28
CA GLN A 76 -51.99 19.16 -3.47
C GLN A 76 -52.36 19.35 -4.94
N LEU A 77 -51.44 19.89 -5.74
CA LEU A 77 -51.65 20.08 -7.17
C LEU A 77 -51.74 18.73 -7.91
N LEU A 78 -50.87 17.78 -7.59
CA LEU A 78 -50.91 16.42 -8.15
C LEU A 78 -52.25 15.74 -7.84
N GLN A 79 -52.73 15.83 -6.59
CA GLN A 79 -54.04 15.30 -6.22
C GLN A 79 -55.18 15.90 -7.06
N ARG A 80 -55.16 17.23 -7.29
CA ARG A 80 -56.16 17.91 -8.13
C ARG A 80 -56.13 17.46 -9.59
N MET A 81 -54.97 17.04 -10.08
CA MET A 81 -54.80 16.48 -11.43
C MET A 81 -55.20 14.99 -11.51
N GLY A 82 -55.72 14.40 -10.42
CA GLY A 82 -56.20 13.03 -10.39
C GLY A 82 -55.15 11.99 -9.98
N TRP A 83 -53.96 12.42 -9.54
CA TRP A 83 -52.98 11.53 -8.95
C TRP A 83 -53.42 11.07 -7.55
N ARG A 84 -53.13 9.81 -7.21
CA ARG A 84 -53.48 9.22 -5.91
C ARG A 84 -52.19 8.85 -5.16
N PRO A 85 -52.12 9.11 -3.84
CA PRO A 85 -50.95 8.77 -3.04
C PRO A 85 -50.71 7.26 -3.07
N GLY A 86 -49.45 6.88 -3.31
CA GLY A 86 -49.02 5.48 -3.44
C GLY A 86 -49.19 4.87 -4.84
N GLY A 87 -49.82 5.59 -5.79
CA GLY A 87 -49.95 5.17 -7.18
C GLY A 87 -48.84 5.72 -8.07
N GLY A 88 -48.40 4.91 -9.04
CA GLY A 88 -47.51 5.36 -10.11
C GLY A 88 -48.21 6.38 -11.03
N LEU A 89 -47.42 7.18 -11.74
CA LEU A 89 -47.93 8.10 -12.76
C LEU A 89 -48.22 7.36 -14.07
N GLY A 90 -49.13 7.89 -14.90
CA GLY A 90 -49.47 7.33 -16.21
C GLY A 90 -50.91 6.84 -16.32
N ARG A 91 -51.34 6.50 -17.54
CA ARG A 91 -52.74 6.13 -17.86
C ARG A 91 -53.25 4.95 -17.03
N GLU A 92 -52.37 4.00 -16.71
CA GLU A 92 -52.68 2.80 -15.93
C GLU A 92 -51.88 2.77 -14.62
N GLN A 93 -51.34 3.92 -14.18
CA GLN A 93 -50.44 4.01 -13.02
C GLN A 93 -49.14 3.19 -13.17
N GLN A 94 -48.65 3.04 -14.41
CA GLN A 94 -47.48 2.22 -14.76
C GLN A 94 -46.13 2.83 -14.36
N GLY A 95 -46.10 4.07 -13.91
CA GLY A 95 -44.89 4.79 -13.55
C GLY A 95 -44.28 4.27 -12.26
N ILE A 96 -42.98 4.51 -12.10
CA ILE A 96 -42.25 4.23 -10.85
C ILE A 96 -42.88 4.98 -9.68
N THR A 97 -43.13 4.26 -8.59
CA THR A 97 -43.69 4.82 -7.34
C THR A 97 -42.62 5.40 -6.44
N GLU A 98 -41.42 4.81 -6.47
CA GLU A 98 -40.27 5.26 -5.69
C GLU A 98 -39.31 6.07 -6.57
N PRO A 99 -38.70 7.13 -6.02
CA PRO A 99 -37.69 7.90 -6.72
C PRO A 99 -36.47 7.03 -7.04
N VAL A 100 -35.87 7.24 -8.22
CA VAL A 100 -34.66 6.52 -8.62
C VAL A 100 -33.52 6.91 -7.69
N ARG A 101 -32.95 5.92 -6.99
CA ARG A 101 -31.77 6.13 -6.16
C ARG A 101 -30.58 6.42 -7.06
N LEU A 102 -29.93 7.55 -6.81
CA LEU A 102 -28.61 7.80 -7.35
C LEU A 102 -27.63 7.08 -6.44
N ASP A 103 -27.01 6.01 -6.92
CA ASP A 103 -25.89 5.39 -6.22
C ASP A 103 -24.85 6.48 -6.02
N ALA A 104 -24.61 6.83 -4.74
CA ALA A 104 -23.83 7.96 -4.27
C ALA A 104 -22.34 7.85 -4.63
N SER A 105 -22.06 7.92 -5.93
CA SER A 105 -20.73 8.14 -6.49
C SER A 105 -20.30 9.59 -6.29
N ASP A 106 -21.23 10.47 -5.91
CA ASP A 106 -21.08 11.91 -6.07
C ASP A 106 -21.30 12.69 -4.77
N ASN A 107 -20.67 12.22 -3.69
CA ASN A 107 -20.33 13.10 -2.56
C ASN A 107 -19.11 13.98 -2.92
N GLY A 108 -19.12 14.59 -4.10
CA GLY A 108 -18.11 15.56 -4.55
C GLY A 108 -16.71 15.01 -4.85
N VAL A 109 -16.51 13.69 -4.80
CA VAL A 109 -15.20 13.09 -5.14
C VAL A 109 -15.22 12.66 -6.59
N ARG A 110 -14.50 13.39 -7.45
CA ARG A 110 -14.28 13.04 -8.87
C ARG A 110 -13.40 11.79 -8.98
N ILE A 111 -13.92 10.65 -8.57
CA ILE A 111 -13.27 9.35 -8.72
C ILE A 111 -13.64 8.83 -10.11
N GLY A 112 -12.62 8.50 -10.92
CA GLY A 112 -12.85 7.88 -12.21
C GLY A 112 -13.63 6.57 -12.06
N LEU A 113 -14.53 6.28 -13.01
CA LEU A 113 -15.31 5.03 -13.02
C LEU A 113 -14.36 3.82 -12.89
N GLY A 114 -14.61 2.94 -11.92
CA GLY A 114 -13.78 1.76 -11.63
C GLY A 114 -12.58 1.99 -10.69
N ARG A 115 -12.17 3.24 -10.41
CA ARG A 115 -11.07 3.53 -9.47
C ARG A 115 -11.43 3.21 -8.02
N GLN A 116 -12.71 3.29 -7.67
CA GLN A 116 -13.20 3.01 -6.31
C GLN A 116 -12.93 1.56 -5.88
N GLU A 117 -13.00 0.60 -6.79
CA GLU A 117 -12.76 -0.82 -6.48
C GLU A 117 -11.27 -1.08 -6.20
N VAL A 118 -10.39 -0.50 -7.02
CA VAL A 118 -8.94 -0.54 -6.80
C VAL A 118 -8.59 0.12 -5.48
N GLU A 119 -9.15 1.28 -5.20
CA GLU A 119 -8.86 2.02 -3.96
C GLU A 119 -9.31 1.24 -2.72
N ARG A 120 -10.46 0.55 -2.75
CA ARG A 120 -10.91 -0.33 -1.66
C ARG A 120 -9.92 -1.45 -1.35
N GLN A 121 -9.29 -2.05 -2.37
CA GLN A 121 -8.31 -3.12 -2.14
C GLN A 121 -7.07 -2.65 -1.39
N TYR A 122 -6.68 -1.39 -1.56
CA TYR A 122 -5.51 -0.81 -0.90
C TYR A 122 -5.83 -0.05 0.39
N THR A 123 -7.01 0.57 0.50
CA THR A 123 -7.41 1.41 1.64
C THR A 123 -8.28 0.69 2.67
N ALA A 124 -8.79 -0.51 2.35
CA ALA A 124 -9.48 -1.33 3.35
C ALA A 124 -8.52 -1.69 4.49
N ALA A 125 -8.91 -1.29 5.71
CA ALA A 125 -8.11 -1.41 6.92
C ALA A 125 -7.62 -2.85 7.15
N GLU A 126 -8.43 -3.85 6.86
CA GLU A 126 -8.11 -5.28 7.03
C GLU A 126 -6.87 -5.72 6.22
N PHE A 127 -6.71 -5.22 5.00
CA PHE A 127 -5.58 -5.58 4.14
C PHE A 127 -4.29 -4.85 4.55
N ILE A 128 -4.41 -3.61 5.04
CA ILE A 128 -3.28 -2.84 5.58
C ILE A 128 -2.76 -3.50 6.86
N GLU A 129 -3.66 -3.88 7.77
CA GLU A 129 -3.30 -4.54 9.04
C GLU A 129 -2.62 -5.88 8.81
N ARG A 130 -3.15 -6.72 7.90
CA ARG A 130 -2.54 -8.01 7.57
C ARG A 130 -1.12 -7.86 7.02
N ARG A 131 -0.89 -6.89 6.14
CA ARG A 131 0.43 -6.62 5.54
C ARG A 131 1.41 -6.08 6.59
N ALA A 132 0.95 -5.25 7.52
CA ALA A 132 1.77 -4.74 8.61
C ALA A 132 2.23 -5.88 9.55
N LEU A 133 1.32 -6.78 9.93
CA LEU A 133 1.63 -7.95 10.76
C LEU A 133 2.61 -8.90 10.07
N GLU A 134 2.43 -9.16 8.77
CA GLU A 134 3.34 -10.00 8.00
C GLU A 134 4.75 -9.39 7.88
N ALA A 135 4.84 -8.07 7.64
CA ALA A 135 6.10 -7.34 7.60
C ALA A 135 6.80 -7.29 8.98
N GLU A 136 6.05 -7.27 10.07
CA GLU A 136 6.61 -7.39 11.43
C GLU A 136 7.11 -8.80 11.71
N ALA A 137 6.37 -9.83 11.33
CA ALA A 137 6.79 -11.22 11.47
C ALA A 137 8.05 -11.53 10.66
N GLU A 138 8.17 -10.99 9.45
CA GLU A 138 9.38 -11.10 8.62
C GLU A 138 10.57 -10.37 9.24
N ARG A 139 10.35 -9.19 9.84
CA ARG A 139 11.40 -8.49 10.58
C ARG A 139 11.85 -9.29 11.80
N GLN A 140 10.92 -9.88 12.54
CA GLN A 140 11.23 -10.74 13.68
C GLN A 140 11.98 -12.01 13.28
N SER A 141 11.65 -12.62 12.14
CA SER A 141 12.37 -13.81 11.66
C SER A 141 13.81 -13.47 11.28
N LYS A 142 14.04 -12.36 10.59
CA LYS A 142 15.39 -11.86 10.25
C LYS A 142 16.22 -11.59 11.50
N ILE A 143 15.68 -10.83 12.46
CA ILE A 143 16.35 -10.56 13.74
C ILE A 143 16.68 -11.87 14.46
N ARG A 144 15.75 -12.83 14.48
CA ARG A 144 15.99 -14.15 15.11
C ARG A 144 17.10 -14.94 14.41
N GLU A 145 17.18 -14.87 13.08
CA GLU A 145 18.25 -15.52 12.32
C GLU A 145 19.62 -14.87 12.58
N GLU A 146 19.67 -13.55 12.65
CA GLU A 146 20.88 -12.78 13.01
C GLU A 146 21.35 -13.13 14.42
N VAL A 147 20.47 -13.09 15.41
CA VAL A 147 20.79 -13.49 16.79
C VAL A 147 21.28 -14.94 16.85
N LYS A 148 20.68 -15.85 16.07
CA LYS A 148 21.12 -17.25 16.00
C LYS A 148 22.51 -17.39 15.35
N TYR A 149 22.84 -16.53 14.39
CA TYR A 149 24.15 -16.49 13.75
C TYR A 149 25.22 -15.97 14.72
N GLU A 150 24.93 -14.90 15.46
CA GLU A 150 25.83 -14.36 16.50
C GLU A 150 26.01 -15.34 17.67
N LEU A 151 24.96 -16.02 18.13
CA LEU A 151 25.11 -17.03 19.18
C LEU A 151 25.88 -18.28 18.69
N ARG A 152 26.04 -18.48 17.38
CA ARG A 152 26.82 -19.59 16.83
C ARG A 152 28.33 -19.38 17.02
N MET A 153 28.83 -18.14 16.96
CA MET A 153 30.27 -17.88 17.15
C MET A 153 30.73 -18.17 18.59
N PHE A 154 29.83 -18.05 19.57
CA PHE A 154 30.10 -18.36 20.98
C PHE A 154 29.67 -19.78 21.41
N TYR A 155 29.43 -20.69 20.45
CA TYR A 155 29.06 -22.08 20.74
C TYR A 155 30.06 -23.11 20.19
N CYS A 156 30.54 -24.00 21.06
CA CYS A 156 31.38 -25.12 20.68
C CYS A 156 30.54 -26.37 20.38
N GLN A 157 30.51 -26.80 19.11
CA GLN A 157 29.73 -27.96 18.67
C GLN A 157 30.28 -29.32 19.16
N VAL A 158 31.58 -29.41 19.47
CA VAL A 158 32.23 -30.66 19.94
C VAL A 158 31.96 -30.92 21.42
N CYS A 159 31.86 -29.84 22.20
CA CYS A 159 31.69 -29.87 23.65
C CYS A 159 30.28 -29.53 24.10
N HIS A 160 29.41 -29.02 23.20
CA HIS A 160 28.06 -28.54 23.49
C HIS A 160 28.02 -27.49 24.62
N LYS A 161 28.96 -26.53 24.58
CA LYS A 161 29.09 -25.44 25.57
C LYS A 161 28.93 -24.08 24.89
N GLN A 162 28.13 -23.22 25.51
CA GLN A 162 27.98 -21.80 25.18
C GLN A 162 28.95 -21.01 26.06
N TYR A 163 29.68 -20.06 25.46
CA TYR A 163 30.58 -19.14 26.14
C TYR A 163 29.99 -17.73 26.07
N GLN A 164 30.29 -16.87 27.05
CA GLN A 164 29.73 -15.51 27.07
C GLN A 164 30.66 -14.49 26.41
N ALA A 165 31.97 -14.74 26.44
CA ALA A 165 32.96 -13.87 25.83
C ALA A 165 33.80 -14.58 24.76
N ALA A 166 34.33 -13.79 23.82
CA ALA A 166 35.16 -14.28 22.73
C ALA A 166 36.43 -14.99 23.23
N HIS A 167 37.10 -14.41 24.23
CA HIS A 167 38.35 -14.95 24.77
C HIS A 167 38.16 -16.32 25.44
N GLU A 168 37.06 -16.54 26.16
CA GLU A 168 36.75 -17.83 26.80
C GLU A 168 36.53 -18.94 25.76
N MET A 169 35.90 -18.59 24.63
CA MET A 169 35.74 -19.49 23.49
C MET A 169 37.09 -19.85 22.88
N GLU A 170 37.95 -18.86 22.63
CA GLU A 170 39.28 -19.08 22.04
C GLU A 170 40.17 -19.95 22.92
N GLU A 171 40.18 -19.70 24.23
CA GLU A 171 40.90 -20.51 25.22
C GLU A 171 40.37 -21.94 25.26
N HIS A 172 39.04 -22.11 25.20
CA HIS A 172 38.44 -23.43 25.09
C HIS A 172 38.87 -24.18 23.83
N LEU A 173 38.87 -23.51 22.67
CA LEU A 173 39.26 -24.12 21.40
C LEU A 173 40.75 -24.52 21.40
N SER A 174 41.59 -23.81 22.15
CA SER A 174 43.02 -24.11 22.33
C SER A 174 43.28 -25.17 23.42
N SER A 175 42.32 -25.45 24.30
CA SER A 175 42.49 -26.41 25.40
C SER A 175 42.78 -27.83 24.91
N TYR A 176 43.69 -28.52 25.62
CA TYR A 176 44.10 -29.89 25.32
C TYR A 176 42.91 -30.87 25.23
N ASP A 177 41.95 -30.74 26.16
CA ASP A 177 40.74 -31.57 26.20
C ASP A 177 39.82 -31.35 25.00
N HIS A 178 39.69 -30.10 24.53
CA HIS A 178 38.92 -29.81 23.32
C HIS A 178 39.57 -30.46 22.09
N HIS A 179 40.89 -30.32 21.94
CA HIS A 179 41.63 -30.96 20.84
C HIS A 179 41.54 -32.48 20.86
N HIS A 180 41.55 -33.12 22.03
CA HIS A 180 41.38 -34.56 22.14
C HIS A 180 39.96 -35.00 21.76
N ARG A 181 38.95 -34.30 22.28
CA ARG A 181 37.55 -34.58 21.97
C ARG A 181 37.23 -34.34 20.49
N LYS A 182 37.85 -33.32 19.88
CA LYS A 182 37.74 -33.04 18.44
C LYS A 182 38.31 -34.17 17.59
N ARG A 183 39.54 -34.63 17.88
CA ARG A 183 40.16 -35.76 17.17
C ARG A 183 39.37 -37.07 17.30
N LEU A 184 38.79 -37.33 18.47
CA LEU A 184 37.90 -38.48 18.67
C LEU A 184 36.59 -38.36 17.86
N ALA A 185 36.02 -37.15 17.78
CA ALA A 185 34.84 -36.92 16.96
C ALA A 185 35.12 -37.09 15.46
N GLU A 186 36.25 -36.58 14.97
CA GLU A 186 36.68 -36.69 13.57
C GLU A 186 36.93 -38.14 13.14
N THR A 187 37.63 -38.91 13.97
CA THR A 187 37.87 -40.35 13.72
C THR A 187 36.56 -41.13 13.67
N ARG A 188 35.63 -40.86 14.60
CA ARG A 188 34.28 -41.46 14.60
C ARG A 188 33.47 -41.05 13.36
N ALA A 189 33.56 -39.80 12.93
CA ALA A 189 32.87 -39.30 11.74
C ALA A 189 33.39 -39.97 10.46
N MET A 190 34.71 -40.13 10.31
CA MET A 190 35.29 -40.85 9.16
C MET A 190 34.85 -42.31 9.09
N LEU A 191 34.80 -43.02 10.23
CA LEU A 191 34.29 -44.38 10.28
C LEU A 191 32.80 -44.44 9.91
N ALA A 192 31.99 -43.50 10.41
CA ALA A 192 30.58 -43.41 10.07
C ALA A 192 30.36 -43.15 8.57
N GLU A 193 31.08 -42.20 7.97
CA GLU A 193 30.99 -41.90 6.54
C GLU A 193 31.40 -43.09 5.67
N ARG A 194 32.44 -43.84 6.07
CA ARG A 194 32.82 -45.08 5.39
C ARG A 194 31.67 -46.11 5.41
N THR A 195 31.00 -46.29 6.55
CA THR A 195 29.85 -47.20 6.64
C THR A 195 28.63 -46.71 5.85
N LYS A 196 28.35 -45.40 5.83
CA LYS A 196 27.28 -44.80 5.04
C LYS A 196 27.52 -44.92 3.54
N LYS A 197 28.74 -44.66 3.07
CA LYS A 197 29.12 -44.79 1.65
C LYS A 197 28.95 -46.22 1.16
N GLU A 198 29.31 -47.21 1.98
CA GLU A 198 29.06 -48.62 1.69
C GLU A 198 27.57 -48.96 1.62
N ARG A 199 26.73 -48.41 2.51
CA ARG A 199 25.27 -48.58 2.46
C ARG A 199 24.64 -47.91 1.24
N SER A 200 24.96 -46.64 0.99
CA SER A 200 24.46 -45.86 -0.14
C SER A 200 24.85 -46.49 -1.49
N LYS A 201 26.08 -47.01 -1.62
CA LYS A 201 26.51 -47.72 -2.83
C LYS A 201 25.69 -49.00 -3.08
N LYS A 202 25.34 -49.73 -2.02
CA LYS A 202 24.46 -50.91 -2.12
C LYS A 202 23.03 -50.51 -2.50
N GLU A 203 22.53 -49.41 -1.95
CA GLU A 203 21.19 -48.88 -2.22
C GLU A 203 21.07 -48.34 -3.66
N ARG A 204 22.04 -47.54 -4.11
CA ARG A 204 22.12 -47.08 -5.50
C ARG A 204 22.17 -48.24 -6.50
N LYS A 205 22.96 -49.28 -6.19
CA LYS A 205 23.01 -50.51 -7.01
C LYS A 205 21.67 -51.27 -7.02
N ARG A 206 20.84 -51.17 -5.97
CA ARG A 206 19.48 -51.73 -5.96
C ARG A 206 18.54 -50.89 -6.83
N GLN A 207 18.55 -49.57 -6.66
CA GLN A 207 17.75 -48.63 -7.46
C GLN A 207 18.07 -48.75 -8.96
N GLU A 208 19.36 -48.83 -9.33
CA GLU A 208 19.79 -49.04 -10.72
C GLU A 208 19.27 -50.37 -11.29
N ARG A 209 19.25 -51.44 -10.48
CA ARG A 209 18.71 -52.75 -10.90
C ARG A 209 17.19 -52.72 -11.07
N GLU A 210 16.47 -52.00 -10.22
CA GLU A 210 15.02 -51.82 -10.33
C GLU A 210 14.65 -50.98 -11.56
N MET A 211 15.36 -49.87 -11.78
CA MET A 211 15.19 -49.02 -12.96
C MET A 211 15.50 -49.78 -14.26
N ALA A 212 16.56 -50.58 -14.29
CA ALA A 212 16.87 -51.42 -15.45
C ALA A 212 15.82 -52.51 -15.70
N ARG A 213 15.19 -53.04 -14.64
CA ARG A 213 14.10 -54.01 -14.75
C ARG A 213 12.82 -53.37 -15.29
N MET A 214 12.51 -52.15 -14.87
CA MET A 214 11.37 -51.37 -15.39
C MET A 214 11.56 -50.92 -16.84
N ALA A 215 12.80 -50.68 -17.27
CA ALA A 215 13.11 -50.26 -18.65
C ALA A 215 13.17 -51.42 -19.66
N ALA A 216 13.22 -52.67 -19.20
CA ALA A 216 13.28 -53.87 -20.04
C ALA A 216 11.91 -54.56 -20.24
N GLN A 217 10.83 -53.91 -19.80
CA GLN A 217 9.45 -54.36 -19.89
C GLN A 217 8.69 -53.51 -20.91
#